data_AF-A0A2S6U7C8-F1
#
_entry.id   AF-A0A2S6U7C8-F1
#
_cell.length_a   1.000
_cell.length_b   1.000
_cell.length_c   1.000
_cell.angle_alpha   90.00
_cell.angle_beta   90.00
_cell.angle_gamma   90.00
#
_symmetry.space_group_name_H-M   'P 1'
#
loop_
_entity.id
_entity.type
_entity.pdbx_description
1 polymer ?
#
loop_
_entity_poly.entity_id
_entity_poly.type
_entity_poly.pdbx_seq_one_letter_code
_entity_poly.pdbx_strand_id
1 'polypeptide(L)' 'MEIFFLKGNDPSDTATPEKTWIVVAEREIDARKLLPGNFEVYEVEVRTGDLGGMPGLIGWMGLPKT' A
#
# COMPACT_ATOMS: atom_id res chain seq x y z
N MET A 1 2.43 12.34 -9.72
CA MET A 1 1.70 11.19 -9.16
C MET A 1 1.75 11.27 -7.65
N GLU A 2 0.84 10.58 -6.97
CA GLU A 2 0.79 10.56 -5.51
C GLU A 2 1.33 9.23 -4.98
N ILE A 3 1.87 9.27 -3.77
CA ILE A 3 2.31 8.09 -3.05
C ILE A 3 1.24 7.78 -2.01
N PHE A 4 0.60 6.63 -2.16
CA PHE A 4 -0.41 6.10 -1.27
C PHE A 4 0.23 5.12 -0.30
N PHE A 5 -0.02 5.33 0.99
CA PHE A 5 0.27 4.39 2.06
C PHE A 5 -1.06 3.76 2.46
N LEU A 6 -1.32 2.56 1.98
CA LEU A 6 -2.54 1.81 2.23
C LEU A 6 -2.29 0.91 3.43
N LYS A 7 -2.94 1.16 4.56
CA LYS A 7 -2.81 0.31 5.75
C LYS A 7 -4.01 -0.63 5.87
N GLY A 8 -3.75 -1.91 6.06
CA GLY A 8 -4.78 -2.92 6.09
C GLY A 8 -4.31 -4.29 6.57
N ASN A 9 -5.21 -5.27 6.51
CA ASN A 9 -4.94 -6.65 6.86
C ASN A 9 -4.74 -7.52 5.62
N ASP A 10 -3.62 -8.24 5.56
CA ASP A 10 -3.32 -9.31 4.63
C ASP A 10 -3.85 -10.65 5.16
N PRO A 11 -4.96 -11.18 4.63
CA PRO A 11 -5.53 -12.45 5.09
C PRO A 11 -4.61 -13.65 4.80
N SER A 12 -3.64 -13.47 3.91
CA SER A 12 -2.67 -14.50 3.52
C SER A 12 -1.52 -14.61 4.52
N ASP A 13 -1.29 -13.59 5.35
CA ASP A 13 -0.20 -13.52 6.33
C ASP A 13 -0.76 -13.66 7.75
N THR A 14 -0.86 -14.89 8.24
CA THR A 14 -1.41 -15.16 9.58
C THR A 14 -0.45 -14.78 10.71
N ALA A 15 0.83 -14.54 10.41
CA ALA A 15 1.83 -14.17 11.41
C ALA A 15 1.88 -12.66 11.62
N THR A 16 1.76 -11.91 10.52
CA THR A 16 1.80 -10.45 10.47
C THR A 16 0.74 -9.93 9.49
N PRO A 17 -0.55 -10.00 9.88
CA PRO A 17 -1.64 -9.60 8.99
C PRO A 17 -1.62 -8.10 8.73
N GLU A 18 -1.25 -7.27 9.71
CA GLU A 18 -1.20 -5.82 9.51
C GLU A 18 -0.03 -5.42 8.60
N LYS A 19 -0.35 -4.77 7.47
CA LYS A 19 0.63 -4.27 6.49
C LYS A 19 0.30 -2.84 6.06
N THR A 20 1.34 -2.09 5.77
CA THR A 20 1.23 -0.81 5.06
C THR A 20 1.87 -0.95 3.67
N TRP A 21 1.06 -0.95 2.62
CA TRP A 21 1.51 -0.99 1.23
C TRP A 21 1.83 0.42 0.72
N ILE A 22 2.94 0.56 0.01
CA ILE A 22 3.38 1.82 -0.59
C ILE A 22 3.14 1.72 -2.09
N VAL A 23 2.24 2.55 -2.62
CA VAL A 23 1.77 2.47 -4.00
C VAL A 23 1.86 3.84 -4.66
N VAL A 24 2.41 3.91 -5.86
CA VAL A 24 2.42 5.13 -6.68
C VAL A 24 1.27 5.03 -7.67
N ALA A 25 0.36 6.01 -7.65
CA ALA A 25 -0.78 6.06 -8.57
C ALA A 25 -1.22 7.51 -8.84
N GLU A 26 -2.08 7.69 -9.84
CA GLU A 26 -2.70 9.00 -10.09
C GLU A 26 -3.88 9.28 -9.16
N ARG A 27 -4.57 8.22 -8.70
CA ARG A 27 -5.74 8.30 -7.82
C ARG A 27 -5.73 7.13 -6.85
N GLU A 28 -6.36 7.31 -5.70
CA GLU A 28 -6.47 6.27 -4.67
C GLU A 28 -7.09 4.97 -5.20
N ILE A 29 -8.13 5.08 -6.04
CA ILE A 29 -8.80 3.90 -6.60
C ILE A 29 -7.86 3.07 -7.49
N ASP A 30 -6.92 3.71 -8.17
CA ASP A 30 -5.93 3.04 -9.01
C ASP A 30 -4.86 2.39 -8.11
N ALA A 31 -4.47 3.05 -7.00
CA ALA A 31 -3.58 2.45 -6.01
C ALA A 31 -4.17 1.17 -5.39
N ARG A 32 -5.45 1.19 -5.01
CA ARG A 32 -6.14 0.01 -4.44
C ARG A 32 -6.18 -1.17 -5.43
N LYS A 33 -6.37 -0.90 -6.73
CA LYS A 33 -6.37 -1.93 -7.78
C LYS A 33 -5.01 -2.57 -8.03
N LEU A 34 -3.92 -1.91 -7.63
CA LEU A 34 -2.55 -2.41 -7.78
C LEU A 34 -2.15 -3.39 -6.66
N LEU A 35 -2.96 -3.53 -5.61
CA LEU A 35 -2.71 -4.54 -4.58
C LEU A 35 -3.01 -5.95 -5.13
N PRO A 36 -2.14 -6.95 -4.89
CA PRO A 36 -2.24 -8.28 -5.50
C PRO A 36 -3.27 -9.20 -4.81
N GLY A 37 -4.49 -8.72 -4.56
CA GLY A 37 -5.50 -9.49 -3.82
C GLY A 37 -6.62 -8.63 -3.22
N ASN A 38 -7.49 -9.29 -2.46
CA ASN A 38 -8.56 -8.64 -1.72
C ASN A 38 -8.08 -8.34 -0.30
N PHE A 39 -7.68 -7.09 -0.07
CA PHE A 39 -7.21 -6.61 1.23
C PHE A 39 -8.23 -5.67 1.86
N GLU A 40 -8.43 -5.80 3.17
CA GLU A 40 -9.20 -4.83 3.93
C GLU A 40 -8.30 -3.65 4.29
N VAL A 41 -8.37 -2.57 3.51
CA VAL A 41 -7.65 -1.32 3.75
C VAL A 41 -8.54 -0.38 4.56
N TYR A 42 -8.17 -0.12 5.81
CA TYR A 42 -8.94 0.71 6.74
C TYR A 42 -8.38 2.14 6.90
N GLU A 43 -7.14 2.37 6.48
CA GLU A 43 -6.50 3.69 6.54
C GLU A 43 -5.70 3.95 5.25
N VAL A 44 -5.77 5.19 4.77
CA VAL A 44 -5.08 5.66 3.57
C VAL A 44 -4.41 6.99 3.90
N GLU A 45 -3.09 7.04 3.80
CA GLU A 45 -2.31 8.27 3.83
C GLU A 45 -1.80 8.59 2.42
N VAL A 46 -1.90 9.85 2.02
CA VAL A 46 -1.46 10.33 0.70
C VAL A 46 -0.33 11.33 0.89
N ARG A 47 0.79 11.11 0.20
CA ARG A 47 1.90 12.06 0.14
C ARG A 47 2.13 12.52 -1.29
N THR A 48 2.36 13.82 -1.43
CA THR A 48 2.84 14.39 -2.68
C THR A 48 4.32 14.03 -2.84
N GLY A 49 4.65 13.34 -3.92
CA GLY A 49 6.02 12.91 -4.19
C GLY A 49 6.13 12.14 -5.49
N ASP A 50 7.28 12.26 -6.15
CA ASP A 50 7.57 11.55 -7.40
C ASP A 50 8.65 10.49 -7.16
N LEU A 51 8.27 9.22 -7.26
CA LEU A 51 9.17 8.07 -7.14
C LEU A 51 9.61 7.55 -8.52
N GLY A 52 9.66 8.42 -9.53
CA GLY A 52 10.14 8.11 -10.88
C GLY A 52 9.03 7.96 -11.92
N GLY A 53 7.84 8.50 -11.66
CA GLY A 53 6.77 8.68 -12.65
C GLY A 53 6.02 7.42 -13.11
N MET A 54 6.36 6.23 -12.62
CA MET A 54 5.69 4.98 -13.01
C MET A 54 4.72 4.51 -11.92
N PRO A 55 3.45 4.20 -12.27
CA PRO A 55 2.52 3.58 -11.34
C PRO A 55 2.96 2.18 -10.90
N GLY A 56 2.77 1.86 -9.62
CA GLY A 56 3.07 0.52 -9.12
C GLY A 56 3.11 0.39 -7.60
N LEU A 57 2.92 -0.85 -7.13
CA LEU A 57 3.24 -1.24 -5.76
C LEU A 57 4.77 -1.29 -5.61
N ILE A 58 5.32 -0.47 -4.73
CA ILE A 58 6.77 -0.43 -4.46
C ILE A 58 7.15 -1.51 -3.44
N GLY A 59 6.25 -1.80 -2.50
CA GLY A 59 6.47 -2.79 -1.45
C GLY A 59 5.53 -2.58 -0.28
N TRP A 60 5.81 -3.26 0.84
CA TRP A 60 5.09 -3.08 2.09
C TRP A 60 6.07 -2.97 3.26
N MET A 61 5.68 -2.19 4.28
CA MET A 61 6.35 -2.20 5.56
C MET A 61 5.69 -3.25 6.45
N GLY A 62 6.48 -4.21 6.92
CA GLY A 62 6.07 -5.11 8.00
C GLY A 62 6.28 -4.46 9.37
N LEU A 63 5.75 -5.07 10.42
CA LEU A 63 6.03 -4.62 11.79
C LEU A 63 7.56 -4.58 12.04
N PRO A 64 8.07 -3.55 12.72
CA PRO A 64 9.48 -3.53 13.12
C PRO A 64 9.77 -4.79 13.93
N LYS A 65 10.80 -5.54 13.53
CA LYS A 65 11.30 -6.67 14.33
C LYS A 65 11.89 -6.10 15.61
N THR A 66 11.21 -6.32 16.75
CA THR A 66 11.74 -6.08 18.10
C THR A 66 12.93 -6.97 18.40
#